data_AF-H9FH96-F1
#
_entry.id   AF-H9FH96-F1
#
_cell.length_a   1.000
_cell.length_b   1.000
_cell.length_c   1.000
_cell.angle_alpha   90.00
_cell.angle_beta   90.00
_cell.angle_gamma   90.00
#
_symmetry.space_group_name_H-M   'P 1'
#
loop_
_entity.id
_entity.type
_entity.pdbx_description
1 polymer ?
#
loop_
_entity_poly.entity_id
_entity_poly.type
_entity_poly.pdbx_seq_one_letter_code
_entity_poly.pdbx_strand_id
1 'polypeptide(L)'
;DRVGPPSCVDFRNMASLRSLSLEGCGLGALPDCPFQGTSLTSLDLSSNWGVLNGSLAPLRDVAPMLQVLSLRNMGLHSNFMALDFSGFGNLRDLDLSGNCLTTFPRFGGSLALETLDLRRNSLTALPQKAVSEQLSRGLRTIYLSQNPYDCCGVDGWGALQQGQTVAD
;
A
#
# COMPACT_ATOMS: atom_id res chain seq x y z
N ASP A 1 5.15 31.50 6.51
CA ASP A 1 3.91 30.71 6.52
C ASP A 1 3.42 30.41 5.11
N ARG A 2 3.82 29.27 4.53
CA ARG A 2 3.28 28.82 3.25
C ARG A 2 2.13 27.86 3.55
N VAL A 3 0.96 28.42 3.80
CA VAL A 3 -0.29 27.64 3.72
C VAL A 3 -0.38 27.18 2.27
N GLY A 4 -0.11 25.89 2.03
CA GLY A 4 -0.28 25.27 0.73
C GLY A 4 -1.72 25.43 0.24
N PRO A 5 -1.99 25.27 -1.07
CA PRO A 5 -3.36 25.35 -1.57
C PRO A 5 -4.27 24.40 -0.77
N PRO A 6 -5.49 24.83 -0.41
CA PRO A 6 -6.41 23.98 0.34
C PRO A 6 -6.62 22.67 -0.43
N SER A 7 -6.48 21.54 0.27
CA SER A 7 -6.73 20.23 -0.33
C SER A 7 -8.20 20.17 -0.76
N CYS A 8 -8.47 20.08 -2.06
CA CYS A 8 -9.82 20.03 -2.63
C CYS A 8 -10.47 18.63 -2.55
N VAL A 9 -9.81 17.68 -1.87
CA VAL A 9 -10.25 16.29 -1.76
C VAL A 9 -11.13 16.15 -0.53
N ASP A 10 -12.44 16.33 -0.71
CA ASP A 10 -13.46 16.09 0.30
C ASP A 10 -14.64 15.32 -0.32
N PHE A 11 -14.68 14.02 -0.07
CA PHE A 11 -15.72 13.09 -0.54
C PHE A 11 -16.58 12.57 0.61
N ARG A 12 -16.59 13.28 1.74
CA ARG A 12 -17.32 12.83 2.93
C ARG A 12 -18.80 12.65 2.63
N ASN A 13 -19.38 11.60 3.22
CA ASN A 13 -20.79 11.20 3.10
C ASN A 13 -21.28 10.87 1.69
N MET A 14 -20.39 10.68 0.72
CA MET A 14 -20.76 10.13 -0.59
C MET A 14 -21.00 8.61 -0.49
N ALA A 15 -22.10 8.23 0.16
CA ALA A 15 -22.41 6.85 0.53
C ALA A 15 -22.52 5.87 -0.65
N SER A 16 -22.78 6.36 -1.87
CA SER A 16 -22.82 5.56 -3.10
C SER A 16 -21.45 5.35 -3.74
N LEU A 17 -20.43 6.12 -3.36
CA LEU A 17 -19.10 6.04 -3.95
C LEU A 17 -18.42 4.71 -3.59
N ARG A 18 -18.06 3.93 -4.61
CA ARG A 18 -17.43 2.59 -4.48
C ARG A 18 -16.03 2.52 -5.07
N SER A 19 -15.79 3.26 -6.15
CA SER A 19 -14.52 3.31 -6.84
C SER A 19 -14.19 4.78 -7.11
N LEU A 20 -12.95 5.16 -6.85
CA LEU A 20 -12.44 6.50 -7.06
C LEU A 20 -10.99 6.41 -7.52
N SER A 21 -10.70 7.02 -8.68
CA SER A 21 -9.33 7.29 -9.10
C SER A 21 -9.07 8.79 -9.02
N LEU A 22 -7.97 9.13 -8.35
CA LEU A 22 -7.38 10.47 -8.29
C LEU A 22 -5.95 10.43 -8.86
N GLU A 23 -5.67 9.45 -9.73
CA GLU A 23 -4.35 9.29 -10.31
C GLU A 23 -3.88 10.60 -10.97
N GLY A 24 -2.65 11.02 -10.66
CA GLY A 24 -2.00 12.15 -11.33
C GLY A 24 -2.72 13.49 -11.19
N CYS A 25 -3.59 13.63 -10.20
CA CYS A 25 -4.34 14.87 -9.94
C CYS A 25 -3.47 15.98 -9.33
N GLY A 26 -2.18 15.76 -9.12
CA GLY A 26 -1.25 16.75 -8.58
C GLY A 26 -1.55 17.10 -7.12
N LEU A 27 -2.06 16.13 -6.36
CA LEU A 27 -2.47 16.34 -4.98
C LEU A 27 -1.25 16.58 -4.09
N GLY A 28 -1.23 17.71 -3.37
CA GLY A 28 -0.16 18.04 -2.43
C GLY A 28 -0.35 17.45 -1.02
N ALA A 29 -1.60 17.26 -0.61
CA ALA A 29 -1.97 16.66 0.67
C ALA A 29 -3.42 16.16 0.64
N LEU A 30 -3.74 15.20 1.50
CA LEU A 30 -5.12 14.87 1.86
C LEU A 30 -5.48 15.55 3.20
N PRO A 31 -6.72 16.06 3.35
CA PRO A 31 -7.19 16.48 4.66
C PRO A 31 -7.43 15.26 5.56
N ASP A 32 -7.75 15.50 6.83
CA ASP A 32 -8.17 14.41 7.73
C ASP A 32 -9.50 13.81 7.27
N CYS A 33 -9.54 12.47 7.20
CA CYS A 33 -10.78 11.73 6.91
C CYS A 33 -11.52 12.15 5.61
N PRO A 34 -10.84 12.29 4.46
CA PRO A 34 -11.43 12.82 3.22
C PRO A 34 -12.52 11.91 2.63
N PHE A 35 -12.59 10.66 3.08
CA PHE A 35 -13.50 9.63 2.59
C PHE A 35 -14.48 9.13 3.66
N GLN A 36 -14.62 9.88 4.77
CA GLN A 36 -15.53 9.51 5.87
C GLN A 36 -16.96 9.27 5.35
N GLY A 37 -17.58 8.16 5.73
CA GLY A 37 -18.97 7.86 5.33
C GLY A 37 -19.15 7.49 3.85
N THR A 38 -18.05 7.26 3.11
CA THR A 38 -18.11 6.58 1.81
C THR A 38 -18.20 5.06 2.02
N SER A 39 -18.38 4.31 0.93
CA SER A 39 -18.22 2.85 0.95
C SER A 39 -17.19 2.42 -0.09
N LEU A 40 -16.08 3.15 -0.14
CA LEU A 40 -15.01 2.88 -1.10
C LEU A 40 -14.46 1.46 -0.94
N THR A 41 -14.41 0.77 -2.06
CA THR A 41 -13.83 -0.57 -2.22
C THR A 41 -12.61 -0.54 -3.13
N SER A 42 -12.51 0.46 -4.00
CA SER A 42 -11.35 0.68 -4.87
C SER A 42 -10.92 2.13 -4.79
N LEU A 43 -9.64 2.36 -4.54
CA LEU A 43 -9.05 3.68 -4.48
C LEU A 43 -7.70 3.68 -5.20
N ASP A 44 -7.53 4.64 -6.09
CA ASP A 44 -6.26 4.89 -6.77
C ASP A 44 -5.77 6.31 -6.47
N LEU A 45 -4.63 6.41 -5.80
CA LEU A 45 -3.93 7.67 -5.48
C LEU A 45 -2.61 7.81 -6.22
N SER A 46 -2.37 6.95 -7.22
CA SER A 46 -1.09 6.86 -7.92
C SER A 46 -0.64 8.20 -8.49
N SER A 47 0.68 8.37 -8.62
CA SER A 47 1.28 9.56 -9.24
C SER A 47 0.94 10.88 -8.52
N ASN A 48 0.62 10.84 -7.22
CA ASN A 48 0.48 12.00 -6.36
C ASN A 48 1.63 12.04 -5.34
N TRP A 49 2.79 12.52 -5.79
CA TRP A 49 4.02 12.54 -4.99
C TRP A 49 3.86 13.29 -3.67
N GLY A 50 4.13 12.62 -2.55
CA GLY A 50 4.16 13.23 -1.22
C GLY A 50 2.79 13.45 -0.57
N VAL A 51 1.67 13.12 -1.23
CA VAL A 51 0.32 13.42 -0.73
C VAL A 51 -0.01 12.77 0.63
N LEU A 52 0.59 11.62 0.93
CA LEU A 52 0.41 10.90 2.20
C LEU A 52 1.48 11.25 3.25
N ASN A 53 2.53 12.00 2.88
CA ASN A 53 3.62 12.39 3.77
C ASN A 53 4.15 11.24 4.66
N GLY A 54 4.29 10.04 4.09
CA GLY A 54 4.79 8.84 4.79
C GLY A 54 3.81 8.17 5.76
N SER A 55 2.54 8.58 5.83
CA SER A 55 1.53 8.02 6.73
C SER A 55 0.24 7.63 6.02
N LEU A 56 -0.34 6.49 6.40
CA LEU A 56 -1.65 6.03 5.89
C LEU A 56 -2.84 6.58 6.69
N ALA A 57 -2.59 7.46 7.67
CA ALA A 57 -3.64 8.03 8.53
C ALA A 57 -4.83 8.67 7.78
N PRO A 58 -4.64 9.37 6.64
CA PRO A 58 -5.77 9.91 5.87
C PRO A 58 -6.71 8.84 5.33
N LEU A 59 -6.27 7.58 5.19
CA LEU A 59 -7.06 6.49 4.64
C LEU A 59 -7.78 5.65 5.71
N ARG A 60 -7.61 5.97 7.00
CA ARG A 60 -8.06 5.13 8.13
C ARG A 60 -9.56 4.78 8.09
N ASP A 61 -10.40 5.69 7.60
CA ASP A 61 -11.86 5.51 7.61
C ASP A 61 -12.34 4.53 6.54
N VAL A 62 -11.56 4.36 5.46
CA VAL A 62 -11.87 3.46 4.35
C VAL A 62 -10.99 2.21 4.33
N ALA A 63 -9.90 2.20 5.08
CA ALA A 63 -8.99 1.06 5.18
C ALA A 63 -9.71 -0.28 5.42
N PRO A 64 -10.71 -0.39 6.33
CA PRO A 64 -11.41 -1.65 6.55
C PRO A 64 -12.29 -2.10 5.39
N MET A 65 -12.65 -1.20 4.46
CA MET A 65 -13.57 -1.48 3.35
C MET A 65 -12.85 -1.72 2.02
N LEU A 66 -11.65 -1.17 1.87
CA LEU A 66 -10.88 -1.25 0.63
C LEU A 66 -10.51 -2.69 0.29
N GLN A 67 -10.73 -3.03 -0.98
CA GLN A 67 -10.36 -4.28 -1.61
C GLN A 67 -9.22 -4.07 -2.62
N VAL A 68 -9.20 -2.92 -3.29
CA VAL A 68 -8.17 -2.53 -4.26
C VAL A 68 -7.60 -1.18 -3.86
N LEU A 69 -6.28 -1.12 -3.71
CA LEU A 69 -5.58 0.12 -3.39
C LEU A 69 -4.33 0.25 -4.26
N SER A 70 -4.25 1.33 -5.03
CA SER A 70 -3.04 1.70 -5.77
C SER A 70 -2.39 2.94 -5.18
N LEU A 71 -1.13 2.80 -4.79
CA LEU A 71 -0.27 3.85 -4.26
C LEU A 71 1.04 3.98 -5.08
N ARG A 72 0.95 3.70 -6.38
CA ARG A 72 2.09 3.69 -7.30
C ARG A 72 2.71 5.08 -7.45
N ASN A 73 4.04 5.18 -7.51
CA ASN A 73 4.76 6.44 -7.78
C ASN A 73 4.39 7.61 -6.84
N MET A 74 4.19 7.34 -5.54
CA MET A 74 3.78 8.37 -4.56
C MET A 74 4.94 8.92 -3.73
N GLY A 75 6.16 8.43 -3.93
CA GLY A 75 7.32 8.83 -3.12
C GLY A 75 7.26 8.32 -1.68
N LEU A 76 6.49 7.24 -1.45
CA LEU A 76 6.41 6.62 -0.14
C LEU A 76 7.78 6.07 0.25
N HIS A 77 8.20 6.39 1.46
CA HIS A 77 9.48 5.98 2.01
C HIS A 77 9.27 5.51 3.45
N SER A 78 10.12 4.60 3.90
CA SER A 78 9.92 3.91 5.17
C SER A 78 10.71 4.51 6.32
N ASN A 79 10.93 5.85 6.38
CA ASN A 79 11.77 6.61 7.35
C ASN A 79 11.98 5.91 8.72
N PHE A 80 12.79 4.85 8.75
CA PHE A 80 12.97 3.90 9.87
C PHE A 80 11.79 3.00 10.31
N MET A 81 10.55 3.20 9.86
CA MET A 81 9.40 2.34 10.18
C MET A 81 8.69 1.80 8.93
N ALA A 82 8.25 0.55 9.01
CA ALA A 82 7.44 -0.07 7.97
C ALA A 82 6.08 0.63 7.83
N LEU A 83 5.60 0.80 6.60
CA LEU A 83 4.21 1.19 6.36
C LEU A 83 3.28 0.09 6.89
N ASP A 84 2.28 0.48 7.67
CA ASP A 84 1.40 -0.46 8.37
C ASP A 84 0.03 -0.56 7.69
N PHE A 85 -0.21 -1.72 7.06
CA PHE A 85 -1.46 -2.08 6.42
C PHE A 85 -2.37 -2.94 7.32
N SER A 86 -2.10 -3.04 8.63
CA SER A 86 -2.89 -3.90 9.54
C SER A 86 -4.38 -3.54 9.62
N GLY A 87 -4.76 -2.28 9.32
CA GLY A 87 -6.17 -1.84 9.25
C GLY A 87 -6.90 -2.22 7.94
N PHE A 88 -6.18 -2.73 6.93
CA PHE A 88 -6.70 -3.00 5.59
C PHE A 88 -7.15 -4.46 5.42
N GLY A 89 -7.97 -4.96 6.35
CA GLY A 89 -8.29 -6.39 6.46
C GLY A 89 -8.97 -7.02 5.23
N ASN A 90 -9.64 -6.22 4.40
CA ASN A 90 -10.35 -6.69 3.20
C ASN A 90 -9.56 -6.51 1.90
N LEU A 91 -8.33 -6.00 1.97
CA LEU A 91 -7.53 -5.70 0.80
C LEU A 91 -7.10 -6.99 0.08
N ARG A 92 -7.33 -7.02 -1.23
CA ARG A 92 -7.01 -8.13 -2.15
C ARG A 92 -5.90 -7.75 -3.11
N ASP A 93 -5.91 -6.52 -3.61
CA ASP A 93 -4.93 -6.02 -4.55
C ASP A 93 -4.28 -4.74 -4.00
N LEU A 94 -2.96 -4.79 -3.84
CA LEU A 94 -2.16 -3.66 -3.38
C LEU A 94 -1.00 -3.39 -4.32
N ASP A 95 -0.96 -2.18 -4.86
CA ASP A 95 0.15 -1.69 -5.68
C ASP A 95 0.94 -0.63 -4.92
N LEU A 96 2.18 -0.95 -4.57
CA LEU A 96 3.17 -0.07 -3.95
C LEU A 96 4.38 0.17 -4.86
N SER A 97 4.25 -0.12 -6.15
CA SER A 97 5.38 -0.05 -7.07
C SER A 97 5.84 1.38 -7.35
N GLY A 98 7.13 1.54 -7.66
CA GLY A 98 7.70 2.85 -7.99
C GLY A 98 7.77 3.82 -6.81
N ASN A 99 7.90 3.30 -5.59
CA ASN A 99 8.11 4.08 -4.39
C ASN A 99 9.58 4.00 -3.93
N CYS A 100 9.87 4.46 -2.73
CA CYS A 100 11.20 4.47 -2.11
C CYS A 100 11.21 3.64 -0.82
N LEU A 101 10.49 2.52 -0.80
CA LEU A 101 10.40 1.66 0.39
C LEU A 101 11.74 0.97 0.63
N THR A 102 12.32 1.15 1.82
CA THR A 102 13.55 0.47 2.26
C THR A 102 13.25 -0.67 3.23
N THR A 103 12.05 -0.69 3.82
CA THR A 103 11.60 -1.68 4.78
C THR A 103 10.36 -2.36 4.24
N PHE A 104 10.29 -3.69 4.35
CA PHE A 104 9.12 -4.46 3.92
C PHE A 104 7.87 -4.00 4.70
N PRO A 105 6.73 -3.75 4.03
CA PRO A 105 5.51 -3.30 4.71
C PRO A 105 5.02 -4.29 5.76
N ARG A 106 4.33 -3.79 6.78
CA ARG A 106 3.67 -4.61 7.78
C ARG A 106 2.25 -4.87 7.35
N PHE A 107 1.86 -6.13 7.40
CA PHE A 107 0.51 -6.60 7.13
C PHE A 107 -0.07 -7.18 8.42
N GLY A 108 -1.35 -6.91 8.66
CA GLY A 108 -2.10 -7.63 9.70
C GLY A 108 -2.32 -9.07 9.23
N GLY A 109 -2.10 -10.06 10.09
CA GLY A 109 -2.21 -11.49 9.72
C GLY A 109 -3.60 -11.98 9.26
N SER A 110 -4.54 -11.06 9.00
CA SER A 110 -5.90 -11.29 8.49
C SER A 110 -6.13 -10.71 7.09
N LEU A 111 -5.09 -10.20 6.41
CA LEU A 111 -5.25 -9.69 5.05
C LEU A 111 -5.58 -10.82 4.07
N ALA A 112 -6.67 -10.63 3.32
CA ALA A 112 -7.06 -11.47 2.20
C ALA A 112 -6.30 -11.09 0.91
N LEU A 113 -5.04 -10.65 1.05
CA LEU A 113 -4.26 -10.10 -0.06
C LEU A 113 -3.95 -11.21 -1.05
N GLU A 114 -4.38 -11.03 -2.30
CA GLU A 114 -4.17 -11.96 -3.41
C GLU A 114 -3.00 -11.50 -4.29
N THR A 115 -2.88 -10.18 -4.51
CA THR A 115 -1.86 -9.55 -5.33
C THR A 115 -1.14 -8.45 -4.57
N LEU A 116 0.20 -8.48 -4.59
CA LEU A 116 1.05 -7.43 -4.04
C LEU A 116 2.14 -7.02 -5.04
N ASP A 117 2.17 -5.76 -5.45
CA ASP A 117 3.23 -5.22 -6.30
C ASP A 117 4.16 -4.32 -5.49
N LEU A 118 5.41 -4.75 -5.33
CA LEU A 118 6.49 -4.03 -4.64
C LEU A 118 7.63 -3.65 -5.58
N ARG A 119 7.44 -3.77 -6.90
CA ARG A 119 8.51 -3.50 -7.87
C ARG A 119 9.01 -2.08 -7.78
N ARG A 120 10.25 -1.85 -8.21
CA ARG A 120 10.83 -0.49 -8.33
C ARG A 120 10.79 0.24 -6.98
N ASN A 121 11.29 -0.42 -5.94
CA ASN A 121 11.48 0.14 -4.61
C ASN A 121 12.97 0.05 -4.23
N SER A 122 13.29 0.20 -2.94
CA SER A 122 14.65 0.10 -2.41
C SER A 122 14.77 -0.98 -1.34
N LEU A 123 13.98 -2.06 -1.47
CA LEU A 123 13.99 -3.17 -0.52
C LEU A 123 15.28 -3.98 -0.69
N THR A 124 15.99 -4.19 0.42
CA THR A 124 17.20 -5.02 0.45
C THR A 124 16.94 -6.42 0.99
N ALA A 125 15.77 -6.64 1.60
CA ALA A 125 15.42 -7.90 2.24
C ALA A 125 13.95 -8.29 1.97
N LEU A 126 13.70 -9.59 1.98
CA LEU A 126 12.39 -10.22 2.00
C LEU A 126 12.30 -11.08 3.27
N PRO A 127 11.85 -10.50 4.41
CA PRO A 127 11.94 -11.17 5.70
C PRO A 127 10.94 -12.34 5.79
N GLN A 128 11.44 -13.52 6.17
CA GLN A 128 10.64 -14.74 6.28
C GLN A 128 9.37 -14.55 7.11
N LYS A 129 9.48 -13.88 8.26
CA LYS A 129 8.36 -13.64 9.16
C LYS A 129 7.23 -12.84 8.51
N ALA A 130 7.55 -11.82 7.72
CA ALA A 130 6.51 -11.02 7.05
C ALA A 130 5.76 -11.87 6.02
N VAL A 131 6.48 -12.69 5.27
CA VAL A 131 5.88 -13.58 4.27
C VAL A 131 5.07 -14.70 4.93
N SER A 132 5.68 -15.47 5.82
CA SER A 132 5.09 -16.70 6.37
C SER A 132 3.94 -16.43 7.34
N GLU A 133 3.97 -15.35 8.11
CA GLU A 133 2.95 -15.06 9.11
C GLU A 133 1.87 -14.09 8.61
N GLN A 134 2.21 -13.19 7.68
CA GLN A 134 1.31 -12.09 7.30
C GLN A 134 0.72 -12.24 5.89
N LEU A 135 1.42 -12.91 4.97
CA LEU A 135 1.00 -12.99 3.55
C LEU A 135 0.58 -14.41 3.12
N SER A 136 1.08 -15.45 3.77
CA SER A 136 0.95 -16.86 3.35
C SER A 136 -0.47 -17.43 3.24
N ARG A 137 -1.49 -16.75 3.78
CA ARG A 137 -2.87 -17.27 3.81
C ARG A 137 -3.67 -17.05 2.53
N GLY A 138 -3.29 -16.06 1.71
CA GLY A 138 -4.07 -15.66 0.54
C GLY A 138 -3.27 -15.22 -0.67
N LEU A 139 -1.97 -14.95 -0.51
CA LEU A 139 -1.18 -14.33 -1.58
C LEU A 139 -0.92 -15.29 -2.74
N ARG A 140 -1.48 -14.94 -3.90
CA ARG A 140 -1.34 -15.70 -5.15
C ARG A 140 -0.20 -15.17 -6.00
N THR A 141 -0.01 -13.86 -6.01
CA THR A 141 1.00 -13.21 -6.84
C THR A 141 1.69 -12.09 -6.09
N ILE A 142 3.02 -12.07 -6.18
CA ILE A 142 3.84 -10.99 -5.65
C ILE A 142 4.82 -10.54 -6.73
N TYR A 143 4.95 -9.24 -6.92
CA TYR A 143 5.95 -8.68 -7.83
C TYR A 143 7.03 -7.97 -7.01
N LEU A 144 8.28 -8.41 -7.16
CA LEU A 144 9.42 -8.02 -6.35
C LEU A 144 10.57 -7.44 -7.20
N SER A 145 10.53 -7.61 -8.51
CA SER A 145 11.59 -7.16 -9.43
C SER A 145 11.96 -5.68 -9.28
N GLN A 146 13.18 -5.32 -9.68
CA GLN A 146 13.71 -3.95 -9.57
C GLN A 146 13.77 -3.44 -8.12
N ASN A 147 14.27 -4.28 -7.21
CA ASN A 147 14.69 -3.94 -5.86
C ASN A 147 16.15 -4.40 -5.64
N PRO A 148 16.94 -3.70 -4.83
CA PRO A 148 18.33 -4.04 -4.54
C PRO A 148 18.44 -5.15 -3.48
N TYR A 149 17.80 -6.30 -3.69
CA TYR A 149 17.84 -7.40 -2.73
C TYR A 149 19.26 -7.92 -2.51
N ASP A 150 19.62 -8.08 -1.23
CA ASP A 150 20.81 -8.79 -0.82
C ASP A 150 20.49 -10.29 -0.77
N CYS A 151 21.33 -11.13 -1.38
CA CYS A 151 21.22 -12.58 -1.36
C CYS A 151 21.15 -13.15 0.08
N CYS A 152 21.71 -12.45 1.06
CA CYS A 152 21.66 -12.83 2.47
C CYS A 152 20.39 -12.37 3.20
N GLY A 153 19.53 -11.56 2.57
CA GLY A 153 18.35 -10.95 3.18
C GLY A 153 17.01 -11.46 2.65
N VAL A 154 17.00 -12.50 1.81
CA VAL A 154 15.81 -12.98 1.08
C VAL A 154 15.22 -14.29 1.61
N ASP A 155 15.36 -14.54 2.91
CA ASP A 155 14.93 -15.79 3.56
C ASP A 155 13.42 -16.09 3.41
N GLY A 156 12.60 -15.07 3.12
CA GLY A 156 11.18 -15.23 2.84
C GLY A 156 10.85 -15.87 1.49
N TRP A 157 11.82 -16.03 0.61
CA TRP A 157 11.61 -16.67 -0.69
C TRP A 157 11.09 -18.11 -0.54
N GLY A 158 11.62 -18.88 0.41
CA GLY A 158 11.17 -20.25 0.67
C GLY A 158 9.70 -20.31 1.10
N ALA A 159 9.22 -19.29 1.82
CA ALA A 159 7.81 -19.22 2.24
C ALA A 159 6.87 -18.92 1.06
N LEU A 160 7.29 -18.09 0.10
CA LEU A 160 6.53 -17.86 -1.14
C LEU A 160 6.39 -19.14 -1.97
N GLN A 161 7.48 -19.90 -2.11
CA GLN A 161 7.49 -21.15 -2.86
C GLN A 161 6.58 -22.22 -2.23
N GLN A 162 6.61 -22.33 -0.90
CA GLN A 162 5.72 -23.25 -0.17
C GLN A 162 4.24 -22.86 -0.30
N GLY A 163 3.96 -21.55 -0.37
CA GLY A 163 2.60 -21.01 -0.53
C GLY A 163 2.04 -21.08 -1.96
N GLN A 164 2.78 -21.64 -2.92
CA GLN A 164 2.45 -21.59 -4.36
C GLN A 164 2.23 -20.16 -4.88
N THR A 165 2.83 -19.16 -4.24
CA THR A 165 2.78 -17.78 -4.70
C THR A 165 3.67 -17.64 -5.93
N VAL A 166 3.11 -17.07 -7.00
CA VAL A 166 3.87 -16.70 -8.19
C VAL A 166 4.65 -15.42 -7.90
N ALA A 167 5.97 -15.45 -8.14
CA ALA A 167 6.86 -14.30 -7.97
C ALA A 167 7.62 -13.99 -9.27
N ASP A 168 7.89 -12.71 -9.54
CA ASP A 168 8.73 -12.22 -10.65
C ASP A 168 10.16 -11.87 -10.24
#